data_AF-B0SQJ2-F1
#
_entry.id   AF-B0SQJ2-F1
#
_cell.length_a   1.000
_cell.length_b   1.000
_cell.length_c   1.000
_cell.angle_alpha   90.00
_cell.angle_beta   90.00
_cell.angle_gamma   90.00
#
_symmetry.space_group_name_H-M   'P 1'
#
loop_
_entity.id
_entity.type
_entity.pdbx_description
1 polymer ?
#
loop_
_entity_poly.entity_id
_entity_poly.type
_entity_poly.pdbx_seq_one_letter_code
_entity_poly.pdbx_strand_id
1 'polypeptide(L)'
;MSFIFHFFLIMILSVGVSNLIAQSRTFHKNGKVFFEGYLQNGELEGQGKIYHDNGNVHQEGFFNGNQLNGQGKIFYENGKIHKEGIFKNDQFVSGKEYNEDGTLMEE
;
A
#
# COMPACT_ATOMS: atom_id res chain seq x y z
N MET A 1 14.92 -44.58 13.25
CA MET A 1 14.11 -43.49 13.84
C MET A 1 15.02 -42.31 14.21
N SER A 2 15.70 -41.66 13.25
CA SER A 2 16.60 -40.51 13.55
C SER A 2 16.91 -39.60 12.34
N PHE A 3 16.08 -39.64 11.28
CA PHE A 3 16.28 -38.78 10.09
C PHE A 3 15.25 -37.64 10.00
N ILE A 4 14.14 -37.74 10.74
CA ILE A 4 13.05 -36.75 10.70
C ILE A 4 13.40 -35.50 11.53
N PHE A 5 14.19 -35.63 12.60
CA PHE A 5 14.57 -34.50 13.46
C PHE A 5 15.61 -33.56 12.82
N HIS A 6 16.55 -34.08 12.03
CA HIS A 6 17.54 -33.23 11.35
C HIS A 6 16.92 -32.42 10.20
N PHE A 7 15.88 -32.94 9.55
CA PHE A 7 15.20 -32.23 8.47
C PHE A 7 14.36 -31.05 8.99
N PHE A 8 13.76 -31.19 10.18
CA PHE A 8 12.99 -30.12 10.82
C PHE A 8 13.87 -28.96 11.30
N LEU A 9 15.11 -29.23 11.73
CA LEU A 9 16.03 -28.19 12.21
C LEU A 9 16.64 -27.36 11.07
N ILE A 10 16.89 -27.98 9.91
CA ILE A 10 17.46 -27.30 8.73
C ILE A 10 16.41 -26.43 8.03
N MET A 11 15.13 -26.81 8.08
CA MET A 11 14.04 -26.03 7.49
C MET A 11 13.81 -24.69 8.21
N ILE A 12 14.16 -24.58 9.49
CA ILE A 12 14.04 -23.33 10.27
C ILE A 12 15.19 -22.36 9.94
N LEU A 13 16.36 -22.87 9.52
CA LEU A 13 17.52 -22.05 9.13
C LEU A 13 17.44 -21.50 7.69
N SER A 14 16.62 -22.08 6.81
CA SER A 14 16.39 -21.57 5.44
C SER A 14 15.26 -20.54 5.34
N VAL A 15 14.47 -20.32 6.40
CA VAL A 15 13.60 -19.14 6.51
C VAL A 15 14.48 -17.97 6.93
N GLY A 16 15.51 -17.70 6.12
CA GLY A 16 16.41 -16.57 6.31
C GLY A 16 15.58 -15.31 6.28
N VAL A 17 15.49 -14.65 7.44
CA VAL A 17 15.03 -13.28 7.66
C VAL A 17 14.12 -12.78 6.53
N SER A 18 12.95 -13.38 6.40
CA SER A 18 11.91 -12.78 5.56
C SER A 18 11.62 -11.45 6.24
N ASN A 19 12.03 -10.33 5.62
CA ASN A 19 11.78 -8.98 6.10
C ASN A 19 10.38 -8.97 6.73
N LEU A 20 10.27 -8.64 8.02
CA LEU A 20 8.97 -8.60 8.69
C LEU A 20 8.13 -7.54 7.97
N ILE A 21 7.34 -7.97 7.00
CA ILE A 21 6.31 -7.15 6.41
C ILE A 21 5.14 -7.22 7.39
N ALA A 22 5.12 -6.28 8.33
CA ALA A 22 4.04 -6.18 9.30
C ALA A 22 2.86 -5.47 8.64
N GLN A 23 1.71 -6.15 8.55
CA GLN A 23 0.48 -5.45 8.25
C GLN A 23 0.14 -4.54 9.44
N SER A 24 0.00 -3.26 9.16
CA SER A 24 -0.25 -2.22 10.15
C SER A 24 -1.48 -1.42 9.79
N ARG A 25 -2.10 -0.86 10.82
CA ARG A 25 -3.16 0.13 10.71
C ARG A 25 -2.88 1.24 11.69
N THR A 26 -2.83 2.47 11.20
CA THR A 26 -2.66 3.67 12.03
C THR A 26 -3.93 4.51 11.98
N PHE A 27 -4.08 5.39 12.97
CA PHE A 27 -5.29 6.16 13.16
C PHE A 27 -4.98 7.65 13.23
N HIS A 28 -5.86 8.45 12.64
CA HIS A 28 -5.96 9.88 12.84
C HIS A 28 -6.26 10.21 14.30
N LYS A 29 -6.05 11.48 14.70
CA LYS A 29 -6.38 11.96 16.05
C LYS A 29 -7.86 11.78 16.41
N ASN A 30 -8.73 11.76 15.41
CA ASN A 30 -10.17 11.54 15.55
C ASN A 30 -10.56 10.04 15.71
N GLY A 31 -9.58 9.13 15.74
CA GLY A 31 -9.79 7.68 15.87
C GLY A 31 -10.16 6.97 14.57
N LYS A 32 -10.31 7.67 13.44
CA LYS A 32 -10.50 7.04 12.13
C LYS A 32 -9.19 6.51 11.58
N VAL A 33 -9.26 5.52 10.71
CA VAL A 33 -8.08 4.94 10.06
C VAL A 33 -7.40 6.02 9.22
N PHE A 34 -6.09 6.18 9.39
CA PHE A 34 -5.24 7.04 8.55
C PHE A 34 -4.57 6.24 7.44
N PHE A 35 -4.08 5.05 7.77
CA PHE A 35 -3.41 4.17 6.84
C PHE A 35 -3.66 2.70 7.21
N GLU A 36 -3.75 1.85 6.19
CA GLU A 36 -3.62 0.40 6.33
C GLU A 36 -2.73 -0.18 5.23
N GLY A 37 -1.87 -1.12 5.57
CA GLY A 37 -0.97 -1.74 4.61
C GLY A 37 0.26 -2.29 5.27
N TYR A 38 1.33 -2.40 4.50
CA TYR A 38 2.57 -3.01 4.94
C TYR A 38 3.62 -1.97 5.32
N LEU A 39 4.29 -2.18 6.45
CA LEU A 39 5.40 -1.35 6.90
C LEU A 39 6.72 -2.12 6.87
N GLN A 40 7.76 -1.50 6.32
CA GLN A 40 9.15 -1.93 6.47
C GLN A 40 9.95 -0.78 7.07
N ASN A 41 10.65 -1.02 8.19
CA ASN A 41 11.43 0.01 8.92
C ASN A 41 10.63 1.27 9.31
N GLY A 42 9.31 1.16 9.47
CA GLY A 42 8.43 2.29 9.79
C GLY A 42 7.92 3.07 8.57
N GLU A 43 8.27 2.65 7.36
CA GLU A 43 7.82 3.26 6.10
C GLU A 43 6.84 2.35 5.36
N LEU A 44 5.91 2.92 4.60
CA LEU A 44 5.00 2.14 3.75
C LEU A 44 5.79 1.45 2.65
N GLU A 45 5.63 0.13 2.56
CA GLU A 45 6.32 -0.70 1.57
C GLU A 45 5.37 -1.80 1.07
N GLY A 46 5.07 -1.83 -0.22
CA GLY A 46 4.12 -2.75 -0.83
C GLY A 46 2.70 -2.19 -0.91
N GLN A 47 1.71 -3.07 -0.92
CA GLN A 47 0.30 -2.67 -1.07
C GLN A 47 -0.21 -1.93 0.18
N GLY A 48 -0.90 -0.81 -0.02
CA GLY A 48 -1.47 -0.03 1.06
C GLY A 48 -2.60 0.90 0.64
N LYS A 49 -3.26 1.48 1.64
CA LYS A 49 -4.30 2.51 1.50
C LYS A 49 -4.07 3.62 2.52
N ILE A 50 -4.17 4.85 2.07
CA ILE A 50 -4.18 6.06 2.91
C ILE A 50 -5.58 6.66 2.82
N TYR A 51 -6.09 7.15 3.94
CA TYR A 51 -7.45 7.66 4.08
C TYR A 51 -7.47 9.16 4.41
N HIS A 52 -8.45 9.84 3.82
CA HIS A 52 -8.86 11.19 4.21
C HIS A 52 -9.43 11.20 5.64
N ASP A 53 -9.45 12.38 6.28
CA ASP A 53 -10.04 12.57 7.61
C ASP A 53 -11.55 12.23 7.65
N ASN A 54 -12.22 12.29 6.50
CA ASN A 54 -13.62 11.90 6.37
C ASN A 54 -13.80 10.37 6.44
N GLY A 55 -12.73 9.58 6.24
CA GLY A 55 -12.71 8.12 6.25
C GLY A 55 -12.73 7.49 4.85
N ASN A 56 -12.84 8.28 3.79
CA ASN A 56 -12.74 7.81 2.41
C ASN A 56 -11.27 7.57 2.05
N VAL A 57 -11.04 6.67 1.11
CA VAL A 57 -9.69 6.40 0.59
C VAL A 57 -9.20 7.67 -0.12
N HIS A 58 -7.96 8.04 0.15
CA HIS A 58 -7.22 9.10 -0.54
C HIS A 58 -6.28 8.51 -1.58
N GLN A 59 -5.54 7.47 -1.21
CA GLN A 59 -4.59 6.78 -2.07
C GLN A 59 -4.68 5.27 -1.84
N GLU A 60 -4.58 4.49 -2.91
CA GLU A 60 -4.49 3.03 -2.86
C GLU A 60 -3.49 2.56 -3.91
N GLY A 61 -2.58 1.66 -3.55
CA GLY A 61 -1.63 1.11 -4.53
C GLY A 61 -0.36 0.56 -3.90
N PHE A 62 0.66 0.41 -4.74
CA PHE A 62 1.98 0.00 -4.30
C PHE A 62 2.80 1.20 -3.81
N PHE A 63 3.32 1.09 -2.59
CA PHE A 63 4.18 2.07 -1.96
C PHE A 63 5.62 1.57 -1.90
N ASN A 64 6.57 2.49 -2.03
CA ASN A 64 7.98 2.26 -1.73
C ASN A 64 8.48 3.47 -0.95
N GLY A 65 8.95 3.26 0.29
CA GLY A 65 9.41 4.36 1.15
C GLY A 65 8.38 5.46 1.40
N ASN A 66 7.12 5.10 1.72
CA ASN A 66 5.98 6.03 1.88
C ASN A 66 5.44 6.69 0.61
N GLN A 67 6.00 6.39 -0.57
CA GLN A 67 5.59 7.01 -1.83
C GLN A 67 4.87 6.02 -2.74
N LEU A 68 3.81 6.44 -3.41
CA LEU A 68 3.18 5.68 -4.49
C LEU A 68 4.21 5.43 -5.60
N ASN A 69 4.48 4.15 -5.88
CA ASN A 69 5.49 3.73 -6.85
C ASN A 69 5.06 2.41 -7.51
N GLY A 70 4.61 2.49 -8.76
CA GLY A 70 3.96 1.40 -9.49
C GLY A 70 2.48 1.66 -9.70
N GLN A 71 1.68 0.61 -9.77
CA GLN A 71 0.23 0.72 -9.96
C GLN A 71 -0.44 1.35 -8.73
N GLY A 72 -1.29 2.34 -8.96
CA GLY A 72 -2.04 2.99 -7.89
C GLY A 72 -3.23 3.80 -8.37
N LYS A 73 -3.97 4.31 -7.39
CA LYS A 73 -5.16 5.16 -7.54
C LYS A 73 -5.12 6.30 -6.53
N ILE A 74 -5.50 7.48 -6.98
CA ILE A 74 -5.75 8.66 -6.14
C ILE A 74 -7.24 8.97 -6.24
N PHE A 75 -7.85 9.32 -5.11
CA PHE A 75 -9.29 9.56 -5.01
C PHE A 75 -9.58 10.96 -4.44
N TYR A 76 -10.65 11.56 -4.92
CA TYR A 76 -11.24 12.76 -4.34
C TYR A 76 -11.87 12.46 -2.97
N GLU A 77 -12.11 13.49 -2.17
CA GLU A 77 -12.77 13.34 -0.87
C GLU A 77 -14.16 12.70 -0.95
N ASN A 78 -14.85 12.83 -2.09
CA ASN A 78 -16.14 12.19 -2.34
C ASN A 78 -16.05 10.68 -2.65
N GLY A 79 -14.83 10.12 -2.69
CA GLY A 79 -14.55 8.71 -2.96
C GLY A 79 -14.45 8.33 -4.44
N LYS A 80 -14.64 9.27 -5.37
CA LYS A 80 -14.43 9.02 -6.81
C LYS A 80 -12.96 9.05 -7.16
N ILE A 81 -12.59 8.28 -8.18
CA ILE A 81 -11.21 8.22 -8.69
C ILE A 81 -10.88 9.57 -9.31
N HIS A 82 -9.70 10.10 -8.98
CA HIS A 82 -9.07 11.25 -9.61
C HIS A 82 -8.03 10.77 -10.63
N LYS A 83 -7.15 9.86 -10.23
CA LYS A 83 -6.12 9.27 -11.12
C LYS A 83 -6.03 7.78 -10.89
N GLU A 84 -5.85 7.00 -11.95
CA GLU A 84 -5.59 5.56 -11.91
C GLU A 84 -4.51 5.20 -12.93
N GLY A 85 -3.42 4.59 -12.48
CA GLY A 85 -2.34 4.20 -13.37
C GLY A 85 -0.99 3.99 -12.69
N ILE A 86 0.08 4.26 -13.43
CA ILE A 86 1.45 4.12 -12.96
C ILE A 86 1.91 5.42 -12.29
N PHE A 87 2.47 5.28 -11.10
CA PHE A 87 3.14 6.32 -10.35
C PHE A 87 4.62 6.01 -10.20
N LYS A 88 5.44 7.06 -10.09
CA LYS A 88 6.85 6.96 -9.73
C LYS A 88 7.17 8.05 -8.73
N ASN A 89 7.43 7.65 -7.48
CA ASN A 89 7.70 8.58 -6.38
C ASN A 89 6.59 9.65 -6.25
N ASP A 90 5.35 9.20 -6.15
CA ASP A 90 4.11 10.01 -6.10
C ASP A 90 3.75 10.78 -7.39
N GLN A 91 4.62 10.79 -8.40
CA GLN A 91 4.33 11.44 -9.68
C GLN A 91 3.54 10.51 -10.59
N PHE A 92 2.43 11.01 -11.13
CA PHE A 92 1.65 10.28 -12.14
C PHE A 92 2.43 10.21 -13.44
N VAL A 93 2.63 8.99 -13.96
CA VAL A 93 3.43 8.72 -15.17
C VAL A 93 2.52 8.42 -16.35
N SER A 94 1.52 7.56 -16.16
CA SER A 94 0.58 7.18 -17.21
C SER A 94 -0.68 6.55 -16.64
N GLY A 95 -1.79 6.65 -17.37
CA GLY A 95 -3.07 6.06 -17.02
C GLY A 95 -4.20 7.05 -17.21
N LYS A 96 -5.29 6.83 -16.48
CA LYS A 96 -6.52 7.61 -16.63
C LYS A 96 -6.65 8.69 -15.57
N GLU A 97 -7.06 9.87 -15.98
CA GLU A 97 -7.40 10.99 -15.11
C GLU A 97 -8.87 11.35 -15.26
N TYR A 98 -9.55 11.61 -14.15
CA TYR A 98 -10.99 11.85 -14.09
C TYR A 98 -11.29 13.12 -13.30
N ASN A 99 -12.40 13.78 -13.62
CA ASN A 99 -12.96 14.90 -12.86
C ASN A 99 -13.68 14.44 -11.59
N GLU A 100 -14.01 15.37 -10.69
CA GLU A 100 -14.78 15.10 -9.46
C GLU A 100 -16.18 14.51 -9.70
N ASP A 101 -16.74 14.68 -10.89
CA ASP A 101 -18.00 14.06 -11.29
C ASP A 101 -17.83 12.60 -11.76
N GLY A 102 -16.58 12.16 -11.99
CA GLY A 102 -16.22 10.84 -12.51
C GLY A 102 -16.02 10.81 -14.03
N THR A 103 -16.11 11.97 -14.71
CA THR A 103 -15.90 12.07 -16.16
C THR A 103 -14.41 11.94 -16.49
N LEU A 104 -14.07 11.03 -17.42
CA LEU A 104 -12.69 10.85 -17.91
C LEU A 104 -12.20 12.12 -18.62
N MET A 105 -11.01 12.59 -18.24
CA MET A 105 -10.32 13.73 -18.86
C MET A 105 -9.21 13.30 -19.81
N GLU A 106 -8.42 12.31 -19.40
CA GLU A 106 -7.19 11.90 -20.10
C GLU A 106 -6.93 10.40 -19.89
N GLU A 107 -6.31 9.73 -20.86
CA GLU A 107 -5.90 8.30 -20.84
C GLU A 107 -4.54 8.09 -21.51
#